data_AF-A0A945UUQ1-F1
#
_entry.id   AF-A0A945UUQ1-F1
#
_cell.length_a   1.000
_cell.length_b   1.000
_cell.length_c   1.000
_cell.angle_alpha   90.00
_cell.angle_beta   90.00
_cell.angle_gamma   90.00
#
_symmetry.space_group_name_H-M   'P 1'
#
loop_
_entity.id
_entity.type
_entity.pdbx_description
1 polymer ?
#
loop_
_entity_poly.entity_id
_entity_poly.type
_entity_poly.pdbx_seq_one_letter_code
_entity_poly.pdbx_strand_id
1 'polypeptide(L)'
;MWEQPDPATTVQAGLAHHAPHLDQLEQPGDFDADTPWFDDIARHAYRASGCAVAAAEAAVAGRGPSISLMRPPGHHATREQAMGFCYLNHIAIAALHAQSLPSIKRIAVWDFDAH
;
A
#
# COMPACT_ATOMS: atom_id res chain seq x y z
N MET A 1 7.05 -2.52 19.71
CA MET A 1 5.76 -3.17 19.97
C MET A 1 5.31 -3.82 18.66
N TRP A 2 4.72 -5.01 18.71
CA TRP A 2 4.14 -5.65 17.53
C TRP A 2 2.65 -5.36 17.52
N GLU A 3 2.13 -4.91 16.39
CA GLU A 3 0.74 -4.53 16.23
C GLU A 3 0.16 -5.19 14.98
N GLN A 4 -1.12 -5.54 15.04
CA GLN A 4 -1.89 -5.98 13.88
C GLN A 4 -2.85 -4.85 13.48
N PRO A 5 -2.49 -4.04 12.47
CA PRO A 5 -3.29 -2.90 12.07
C PRO A 5 -4.52 -3.32 11.26
N ASP A 6 -5.51 -2.44 11.22
CA ASP A 6 -6.67 -2.57 10.34
C ASP A 6 -6.25 -2.48 8.87
N PRO A 7 -7.01 -3.10 7.95
CA PRO A 7 -6.82 -2.88 6.52
C PRO A 7 -6.96 -1.41 6.15
N ALA A 8 -6.24 -0.98 5.11
CA ALA A 8 -6.48 0.34 4.52
C ALA A 8 -7.93 0.44 4.03
N THR A 9 -8.49 1.63 4.12
CA THR A 9 -9.80 1.95 3.55
C THR A 9 -9.68 2.17 2.04
N THR A 10 -10.80 2.07 1.31
CA THR A 10 -10.87 2.46 -0.10
C THR A 10 -10.49 3.92 -0.31
N VAL A 11 -10.77 4.80 0.66
CA VAL A 11 -10.34 6.22 0.62
C VAL A 11 -8.82 6.32 0.64
N GLN A 12 -8.15 5.57 1.52
CA GLN A 12 -6.69 5.53 1.57
C GLN A 12 -6.08 4.93 0.31
N ALA A 13 -6.62 3.81 -0.19
CA ALA A 13 -6.16 3.20 -1.43
C ALA A 13 -6.35 4.15 -2.63
N GLY A 14 -7.47 4.88 -2.66
CA GLY A 14 -7.81 5.88 -3.67
C GLY A 14 -6.90 7.11 -3.70
N LEU A 15 -6.03 7.30 -2.69
CA LEU A 15 -4.99 8.33 -2.75
C LEU A 15 -3.97 8.00 -3.87
N ALA A 16 -3.60 6.73 -4.01
CA ALA A 16 -2.56 6.29 -4.93
C ALA A 16 -3.10 5.60 -6.19
N HIS A 17 -4.35 5.12 -6.18
CA HIS A 17 -4.94 4.29 -7.23
C HIS A 17 -6.25 4.84 -7.74
N HIS A 18 -6.55 4.59 -9.01
CA HIS A 18 -7.85 4.93 -9.58
C HIS A 18 -8.89 3.85 -9.27
N ALA A 19 -10.17 4.26 -9.20
CA ALA A 19 -11.28 3.36 -8.88
C ALA A 19 -11.35 2.11 -9.76
N PRO A 20 -11.16 2.17 -11.11
CA PRO A 20 -11.15 0.96 -11.93
C PRO A 20 -10.09 -0.08 -11.54
N HIS A 21 -8.91 0.37 -11.08
CA HIS A 21 -7.87 -0.55 -10.58
C HIS A 21 -8.30 -1.21 -9.27
N LEU A 22 -8.91 -0.44 -8.36
CA LEU A 22 -9.43 -0.97 -7.10
C LEU A 22 -10.57 -1.98 -7.34
N ASP A 23 -11.44 -1.71 -8.32
CA ASP A 23 -12.52 -2.61 -8.72
C ASP A 23 -11.96 -3.90 -9.37
N GLN A 24 -10.88 -3.79 -10.16
CA GLN A 24 -10.23 -4.93 -10.80
C GLN A 24 -9.66 -5.92 -9.77
N LEU A 25 -9.16 -5.44 -8.62
CA LEU A 25 -8.64 -6.32 -7.56
C LEU A 25 -9.68 -7.31 -7.03
N GLU A 26 -10.96 -6.96 -7.11
CA GLU A 26 -12.09 -7.79 -6.67
C GLU A 26 -12.56 -8.79 -7.76
N GLN A 27 -12.01 -8.70 -8.98
CA GLN A 27 -12.42 -9.55 -10.09
C GLN A 27 -11.42 -10.71 -10.31
N PRO A 28 -11.89 -11.94 -10.57
CA PRO A 28 -11.01 -13.03 -10.96
C PRO A 28 -10.29 -12.76 -12.28
N GLY A 29 -8.98 -13.02 -12.30
CA GLY A 29 -8.15 -12.97 -13.50
C GLY A 29 -6.76 -12.41 -13.19
N ASP A 30 -5.72 -13.08 -13.68
CA ASP A 30 -4.35 -12.61 -13.52
C ASP A 30 -4.18 -11.19 -14.05
N PHE A 31 -3.39 -10.38 -13.35
CA PHE A 31 -3.23 -8.95 -13.64
C PHE A 31 -2.21 -8.72 -14.76
N ASP A 32 -1.17 -9.55 -14.81
CA ASP A 32 -0.22 -9.67 -15.91
C ASP A 32 0.44 -11.07 -15.90
N ALA A 33 1.57 -11.22 -16.61
CA ALA A 33 2.27 -12.49 -16.74
C ALA A 33 2.95 -12.99 -15.45
N ASP A 34 3.21 -12.11 -14.49
CA ASP A 34 3.90 -12.45 -13.23
C ASP A 34 3.08 -12.10 -11.97
N THR A 35 1.92 -11.47 -12.12
CA THR A 35 1.07 -11.02 -11.02
C THR A 35 -0.23 -11.82 -11.03
N PRO A 36 -0.25 -13.01 -10.40
CA PRO A 36 -1.39 -13.90 -10.44
C PRO A 36 -2.54 -13.38 -9.60
N TRP A 37 -3.75 -13.78 -9.94
CA TRP A 37 -4.90 -13.63 -9.07
C TRP A 37 -5.10 -14.87 -8.19
N PHE A 38 -5.58 -14.65 -6.96
CA PHE A 38 -6.00 -15.72 -6.07
C PHE A 38 -7.11 -15.22 -5.13
N ASP A 39 -7.88 -16.16 -4.57
CA ASP A 39 -8.92 -15.83 -3.59
C ASP A 39 -8.36 -14.95 -2.47
N ASP A 40 -9.10 -13.91 -2.08
CA ASP A 40 -8.72 -12.92 -1.06
C ASP A 40 -7.51 -12.01 -1.38
N ILE A 41 -6.97 -12.00 -2.61
CA ILE A 41 -5.78 -11.18 -2.90
C ILE A 41 -6.00 -9.69 -2.61
N ALA A 42 -7.18 -9.15 -2.92
CA ALA A 42 -7.57 -7.78 -2.56
C ALA A 42 -7.48 -7.56 -1.04
N ARG A 43 -8.09 -8.45 -0.24
CA ARG A 43 -8.07 -8.38 1.23
C ARG A 43 -6.63 -8.38 1.78
N HIS A 44 -5.74 -9.17 1.20
CA HIS A 44 -4.33 -9.18 1.58
C HIS A 44 -3.61 -7.87 1.20
N ALA A 45 -3.84 -7.33 0.01
CA ALA A 45 -3.27 -6.06 -0.44
C ALA A 45 -3.75 -4.86 0.40
N TYR A 46 -5.03 -4.84 0.81
CA TYR A 46 -5.55 -3.80 1.71
C TYR A 46 -4.96 -3.91 3.12
N ARG A 47 -4.75 -5.12 3.65
CA ARG A 47 -4.05 -5.34 4.94
C ARG A 47 -2.60 -4.87 4.89
N ALA A 48 -1.88 -5.19 3.81
CA ALA A 48 -0.52 -4.71 3.61
C ALA A 48 -0.47 -3.18 3.59
N SER A 49 -1.36 -2.53 2.83
CA SER A 49 -1.48 -1.07 2.78
C SER A 49 -1.80 -0.47 4.16
N GLY A 50 -2.70 -1.09 4.93
CA GLY A 50 -3.05 -0.65 6.28
C GLY A 50 -1.86 -0.73 7.24
N CYS A 51 -1.01 -1.74 7.08
CA CYS A 51 0.24 -1.84 7.83
C CYS A 51 1.23 -0.71 7.49
N ALA A 52 1.37 -0.34 6.22
CA ALA A 52 2.21 0.77 5.81
C ALA A 52 1.70 2.11 6.37
N VAL A 53 0.38 2.33 6.33
CA VAL A 53 -0.27 3.52 6.91
C VAL A 53 -0.02 3.59 8.42
N ALA A 54 -0.29 2.52 9.16
CA ALA A 54 -0.12 2.50 10.62
C ALA A 54 1.34 2.74 11.04
N ALA A 55 2.30 2.20 10.27
CA ALA A 55 3.73 2.47 10.51
C ALA A 55 4.08 3.94 10.28
N ALA A 56 3.53 4.57 9.22
CA ALA A 56 3.72 5.99 8.97
C ALA A 56 3.09 6.85 10.08
N GLU A 57 1.87 6.53 10.52
CA GLU A 57 1.19 7.22 11.62
C GLU A 57 1.95 7.09 12.94
N ALA A 58 2.51 5.91 13.24
CA ALA A 58 3.34 5.70 14.42
C ALA A 58 4.59 6.59 14.41
N ALA A 59 5.28 6.65 13.27
CA ALA A 59 6.45 7.51 13.11
C ALA A 59 6.09 9.00 13.24
N VAL A 60 5.00 9.44 12.60
CA VAL A 60 4.51 10.83 12.68
C VAL A 60 4.09 11.21 14.10
N ALA A 61 3.50 10.27 14.85
CA ALA A 61 3.12 10.47 16.26
C ALA A 61 4.33 10.48 17.23
N GLY A 62 5.56 10.37 16.73
CA GLY A 62 6.76 10.40 17.56
C GLY A 62 7.04 9.09 18.31
N ARG A 63 6.44 7.96 17.89
CA ARG A 63 6.70 6.63 18.48
C ARG A 63 8.03 6.00 18.04
N GLY A 64 8.82 6.73 17.24
CA GLY A 64 10.12 6.31 16.73
C GLY A 64 10.06 5.65 15.34
N PRO A 65 11.21 5.22 14.79
CA PRO A 65 11.27 4.50 13.53
C PRO A 65 10.37 3.25 13.58
N SER A 66 9.56 3.07 12.54
CA SER A 66 8.54 2.02 12.47
C SER A 66 8.75 1.17 11.21
N ILE A 67 8.44 -0.13 11.31
CA ILE A 67 8.57 -1.09 10.21
C ILE A 67 7.20 -1.68 9.91
N SER A 68 6.85 -1.74 8.63
CA SER A 68 5.74 -2.53 8.13
C SER A 68 6.30 -3.80 7.49
N LEU A 69 5.95 -4.96 8.06
CA LEU A 69 6.33 -6.27 7.53
C LEU A 69 5.11 -6.90 6.86
N MET A 70 4.95 -6.62 5.57
CA MET A 70 3.72 -6.93 4.83
C MET A 70 3.96 -7.82 3.62
N ARG A 71 2.92 -8.57 3.24
CA ARG A 71 2.79 -9.27 1.96
C ARG A 71 1.32 -9.15 1.50
N PRO A 72 1.04 -8.93 0.21
CA PRO A 72 1.98 -8.81 -0.93
C PRO A 72 2.87 -7.55 -0.90
N PRO A 73 3.90 -7.42 -1.76
CA PRO A 73 4.66 -6.18 -1.95
C PRO A 73 3.83 -5.12 -2.70
N GLY A 74 4.39 -3.91 -2.86
CA GLY A 74 3.64 -2.79 -3.46
C GLY A 74 4.37 -1.88 -4.44
N HIS A 75 5.70 -1.81 -4.47
CA HIS A 75 6.42 -0.73 -5.16
C HIS A 75 6.27 -0.71 -6.70
N HIS A 76 5.96 -1.84 -7.34
CA HIS A 76 5.69 -1.89 -8.78
C HIS A 76 4.27 -1.49 -9.17
N ALA A 77 3.30 -1.54 -8.25
CA ALA A 77 1.91 -1.21 -8.56
C ALA A 77 1.83 0.27 -8.99
N THR A 78 1.35 0.47 -10.22
CA THR A 78 1.12 1.82 -10.75
C THR A 78 -0.25 2.31 -10.30
N ARG A 79 -0.64 3.52 -10.71
CA ARG A 79 -1.94 4.10 -10.39
C ARG A 79 -3.13 3.30 -10.95
N GLU A 80 -2.90 2.55 -12.02
CA GLU A 80 -3.96 1.90 -12.82
C GLU A 80 -3.71 0.40 -13.04
N GLN A 81 -2.61 -0.15 -12.54
CA GLN A 81 -2.21 -1.52 -12.85
C GLN A 81 -1.44 -2.18 -11.70
N ALA A 82 -1.83 -3.42 -11.39
CA ALA A 82 -1.04 -4.36 -10.60
C ALA A 82 -0.02 -5.06 -11.51
N MET A 83 1.23 -5.17 -11.04
CA MET A 83 2.35 -5.79 -11.77
C MET A 83 3.51 -6.13 -10.83
N GLY A 84 4.42 -7.04 -11.21
CA GLY A 84 5.59 -7.39 -10.42
C GLY A 84 5.24 -7.89 -9.01
N PHE A 85 4.22 -8.75 -8.91
CA PHE A 85 3.64 -9.23 -7.63
C PHE A 85 3.01 -8.12 -6.74
N CYS A 86 2.94 -6.88 -7.22
CA CYS A 86 2.44 -5.73 -6.48
C CYS A 86 1.02 -5.38 -6.90
N TYR A 87 0.09 -5.42 -5.94
CA TYR A 87 -1.34 -5.21 -6.20
C TYR A 87 -1.80 -3.79 -5.83
N LEU A 88 -1.22 -3.23 -4.76
CA LEU A 88 -1.41 -1.85 -4.33
C LEU A 88 -0.06 -1.26 -3.95
N ASN A 89 0.17 0.00 -4.31
CA ASN A 89 1.37 0.73 -3.92
C ASN A 89 1.31 1.19 -2.46
N HIS A 90 1.72 0.32 -1.54
CA HIS A 90 1.65 0.57 -0.10
C HIS A 90 2.45 1.80 0.35
N ILE A 91 3.64 2.02 -0.22
CA ILE A 91 4.48 3.17 0.14
C ILE A 91 3.89 4.48 -0.39
N ALA A 92 3.30 4.47 -1.59
CA ALA A 92 2.58 5.64 -2.11
C ALA A 92 1.34 5.96 -1.28
N ILE A 93 0.54 4.95 -0.91
CA ILE A 93 -0.65 5.13 -0.04
C ILE A 93 -0.23 5.74 1.30
N ALA A 94 0.78 5.17 1.96
CA ALA A 94 1.26 5.67 3.25
C ALA A 94 1.85 7.08 3.16
N ALA A 95 2.62 7.37 2.11
CA ALA A 95 3.19 8.69 1.87
C ALA A 95 2.10 9.74 1.63
N LEU A 96 1.13 9.47 0.74
CA LEU A 96 0.05 10.40 0.45
C LEU A 96 -0.87 10.61 1.66
N HIS A 97 -1.13 9.55 2.43
CA HIS A 97 -1.85 9.65 3.70
C HIS A 97 -1.11 10.55 4.70
N ALA A 98 0.19 10.33 4.90
CA ALA A 98 1.00 11.18 5.78
C ALA A 98 1.09 12.63 5.28
N GLN A 99 1.19 12.84 3.96
CA GLN A 99 1.26 14.19 3.36
C GLN A 99 -0.06 14.96 3.52
N SER A 100 -1.19 14.28 3.71
CA SER A 100 -2.46 14.93 4.03
C SER A 100 -2.46 15.61 5.42
N LEU A 101 -1.51 15.24 6.28
CA LEU A 101 -1.37 15.83 7.62
C LEU A 101 -0.69 17.21 7.53
N PRO A 102 -1.25 18.27 8.15
CA PRO A 102 -0.68 19.63 8.07
C PRO A 102 0.76 19.77 8.58
N SER A 103 1.22 18.84 9.41
CA SER A 103 2.58 18.80 9.95
C SER A 103 3.62 18.30 8.95
N ILE A 104 3.20 17.62 7.88
CA ILE A 104 4.09 16.96 6.92
C ILE A 104 4.11 17.74 5.61
N LYS A 105 5.22 18.47 5.36
CA LYS A 105 5.36 19.30 4.15
C LYS A 105 6.04 18.59 2.98
N ARG A 106 6.91 17.62 3.27
CA ARG A 106 7.73 16.92 2.28
C ARG A 106 7.95 15.49 2.75
N ILE A 107 7.98 14.59 1.79
CA ILE A 107 8.25 13.17 2.00
C ILE A 107 9.31 12.77 0.96
N ALA A 108 10.24 11.93 1.39
CA ALA A 108 11.15 11.24 0.49
C ALA A 108 10.82 9.74 0.54
N VAL A 109 10.67 9.12 -0.63
CA VAL A 109 10.62 7.67 -0.76
C VAL A 109 11.99 7.22 -1.24
N TRP A 110 12.65 6.37 -0.46
CA TRP A 110 13.91 5.76 -0.84
C TRP A 110 13.68 4.27 -1.04
N ASP A 111 13.64 3.88 -2.31
CA ASP A 111 13.52 2.49 -2.72
C ASP A 111 14.92 1.96 -3.05
N PHE A 112 15.31 0.89 -2.37
CA PHE A 112 16.56 0.18 -2.57
C PHE A 112 16.32 -1.29 -2.96
N ASP A 113 15.07 -1.64 -3.26
CA ASP A 113 14.74 -2.89 -3.94
C ASP A 113 15.51 -2.97 -5.28
N ALA A 114 15.82 -4.19 -5.71
CA ALA A 114 16.78 -4.44 -6.78
C ALA A 114 16.18 -4.42 -8.20
N HIS A 115 14.85 -4.47 -8.30
CA HIS A 115 14.14 -4.53 -9.58
C HIS A 115 14.11 -3.19 -10.33
#